data_AF-S3CV21-F1
#
_entry.id   AF-S3CV21-F1
#
_cell.length_a   1.000
_cell.length_b   1.000
_cell.length_c   1.000
_cell.angle_alpha   90.00
_cell.angle_beta   90.00
_cell.angle_gamma   90.00
#
_symmetry.space_group_name_H-M   'P 1'
#
loop_
_entity.id
_entity.type
_entity.pdbx_description
1 polymer ?
#
loop_
_entity_poly.entity_id
_entity_poly.type
_entity_poly.pdbx_seq_one_letter_code
_entity_poly.pdbx_strand_id
1 'polypeptide(L)'
;MSELYPSIGQCAVVATAFKVLLFPAYKSTDFEVHRNWLAITNTLPIQEWYFEKTSEWTLDYPPFFAAFEWILSQFANLVDPEMVKVFNLEYDSWQTIYFQRTSVIITELVLVYALHLFVKSAPPNQKRPAQVAALSLLLSPGLLIIDHIHFQYNGFMYGLLILSLVLARKKSTTLASGLVFAILLCLKHIYLYLAPAYFTWFSGKPGRRK
;
A
#
# COMPACT_ATOMS: atom_id res chain seq x y z
N MET A 1 -14.02 30.97 -10.75
CA MET A 1 -15.09 29.97 -10.57
C MET A 1 -14.54 28.89 -9.67
N SER A 2 -15.01 28.80 -8.43
CA SER A 2 -14.69 27.68 -7.53
C SER A 2 -15.27 26.40 -8.16
N GLU A 3 -14.42 25.43 -8.50
CA GLU A 3 -14.90 24.17 -9.07
C GLU A 3 -15.79 23.43 -8.05
N LEU A 4 -17.00 23.08 -8.48
CA LEU A 4 -18.11 22.56 -7.66
C LEU A 4 -17.96 21.07 -7.28
N TYR A 5 -16.76 20.49 -7.41
CA TYR A 5 -16.53 19.05 -7.25
C TYR A 5 -15.77 18.75 -5.95
N PRO A 6 -16.06 17.64 -5.26
CA PRO A 6 -15.39 17.31 -4.02
C PRO A 6 -13.90 17.06 -4.26
N SER A 7 -13.07 17.59 -3.37
CA SER A 7 -11.64 17.36 -3.39
C SER A 7 -11.30 15.92 -2.97
N ILE A 8 -10.15 15.42 -3.42
CA ILE A 8 -9.64 14.10 -3.01
C ILE A 8 -9.56 13.99 -1.49
N GLY A 9 -9.15 15.05 -0.79
CA GLY A 9 -9.07 15.07 0.67
C GLY A 9 -10.43 14.93 1.34
N GLN A 10 -11.46 15.64 0.86
CA GLN A 10 -12.83 15.52 1.40
C GLN A 10 -13.38 14.11 1.19
N CYS A 11 -13.20 13.53 0.00
CA CYS A 11 -13.61 12.16 -0.27
C CYS A 11 -12.85 11.15 0.60
N ALA A 12 -11.54 11.36 0.81
CA ALA A 12 -10.74 10.50 1.68
C ALA A 12 -11.24 10.52 3.13
N VAL A 13 -11.59 11.69 3.68
CA VAL A 13 -12.15 11.79 5.04
C VAL A 13 -13.43 10.98 5.17
N VAL A 14 -14.37 11.13 4.24
CA VAL A 14 -15.64 10.38 4.26
C VAL A 14 -15.40 8.88 4.07
N ALA A 15 -14.52 8.50 3.15
CA ALA A 15 -14.16 7.10 2.92
C ALA A 15 -13.51 6.47 4.16
N THR A 16 -12.61 7.19 4.83
CA THR A 16 -11.98 6.73 6.08
C THR A 16 -13.01 6.57 7.19
N ALA A 17 -13.94 7.52 7.36
CA ALA A 17 -15.01 7.38 8.34
C ALA A 17 -15.86 6.13 8.08
N PHE A 18 -16.19 5.85 6.82
CA PHE A 18 -16.89 4.62 6.43
C PHE A 18 -16.05 3.36 6.70
N LYS A 19 -14.75 3.36 6.38
CA LYS A 19 -13.84 2.23 6.64
C LYS A 19 -13.69 1.91 8.13
N VAL A 20 -13.70 2.91 9.00
CA VAL A 20 -13.68 2.70 10.46
C VAL A 20 -14.92 1.95 10.94
N LEU A 21 -16.10 2.22 10.34
CA LEU A 21 -17.32 1.46 10.65
C LEU A 21 -17.25 -0.01 10.22
N LEU A 22 -16.30 -0.38 9.36
CA LEU A 22 -16.07 -1.75 8.89
C LEU A 22 -15.08 -2.53 9.76
N PHE A 23 -14.51 -1.94 10.80
CA PHE A 23 -13.59 -2.65 11.71
C PHE A 23 -14.17 -3.94 12.33
N PRO A 24 -15.44 -4.01 12.75
CA PRO A 24 -16.04 -5.26 13.27
C PRO A 24 -16.45 -6.25 12.16
N ALA A 25 -16.23 -5.92 10.88
CA ALA A 25 -16.62 -6.78 9.77
C ALA A 25 -15.78 -8.07 9.70
N TYR A 26 -16.19 -8.96 8.80
CA TYR A 26 -15.52 -10.22 8.49
C TYR A 26 -13.99 -10.08 8.35
N LYS A 27 -13.26 -11.06 8.87
CA LYS A 27 -11.80 -11.22 8.75
C LYS A 27 -11.54 -12.40 7.84
N SER A 28 -10.74 -12.21 6.79
CA SER A 28 -10.28 -13.34 5.97
C SER A 28 -9.05 -13.99 6.60
N THR A 29 -8.59 -15.09 5.99
CA THR A 29 -7.30 -15.73 6.31
C THR A 29 -6.13 -14.75 6.25
N ASP A 30 -6.17 -13.75 5.37
CA ASP A 30 -5.07 -12.80 5.21
C ASP A 30 -4.86 -11.92 6.45
N PHE A 31 -5.89 -11.72 7.27
CA PHE A 31 -5.75 -11.04 8.56
C PHE A 31 -4.78 -11.81 9.47
N GLU A 32 -4.91 -13.14 9.49
CA GLU A 32 -4.06 -14.02 10.26
C GLU A 32 -2.66 -14.18 9.64
N VAL A 33 -2.57 -14.18 8.30
CA VAL A 33 -1.29 -14.16 7.55
C VAL A 33 -0.47 -12.95 7.94
N HIS A 34 -1.06 -11.74 7.89
CA HIS A 34 -0.35 -10.51 8.23
C HIS A 34 -0.03 -10.42 9.73
N ARG A 35 -0.92 -10.90 10.62
CA ARG A 35 -0.60 -11.09 12.05
C ARG A 35 0.65 -11.96 12.22
N ASN A 36 0.75 -13.05 11.45
CA ASN A 36 1.91 -13.93 11.50
C ASN A 36 3.19 -13.24 11.04
N TRP A 37 3.12 -12.45 9.97
CA TRP A 37 4.28 -11.73 9.47
C TRP A 37 4.76 -10.66 10.44
N LEU A 38 3.85 -9.98 11.14
CA LEU A 38 4.20 -9.09 12.25
C LEU A 38 4.95 -9.88 13.34
N ALA A 39 4.46 -11.06 13.72
CA ALA A 39 5.08 -11.89 14.74
C ALA A 39 6.47 -12.41 14.34
N ILE A 40 6.62 -12.94 13.12
CA ILE A 40 7.88 -13.42 12.56
C ILE A 40 8.91 -12.29 12.57
N THR A 41 8.55 -11.14 11.99
CA THR A 41 9.49 -10.04 11.82
C THR A 41 9.87 -9.39 13.15
N ASN A 42 8.96 -9.33 14.13
CA ASN A 42 9.26 -8.77 15.44
C ASN A 42 10.17 -9.67 16.29
N THR A 43 9.85 -10.96 16.33
CA THR A 43 10.40 -11.89 17.32
C THR A 43 11.69 -12.55 16.87
N LEU A 44 11.84 -12.80 15.57
CA LEU A 44 12.94 -13.60 15.05
C LEU A 44 14.05 -12.75 14.43
N PRO A 45 15.31 -13.23 14.46
CA PRO A 45 16.39 -12.59 13.73
C PRO A 45 16.11 -12.65 12.21
N ILE A 46 16.62 -11.65 11.47
CA ILE A 46 16.32 -11.47 10.04
C ILE A 46 16.66 -12.70 9.18
N GLN A 47 17.65 -13.50 9.60
CA GLN A 47 18.07 -14.72 8.90
C GLN A 47 17.01 -15.83 8.97
N GLU A 48 16.06 -15.76 9.90
CA GLU A 48 15.04 -16.77 10.13
C GLU A 48 13.67 -16.40 9.53
N TRP A 49 13.47 -15.15 9.10
CA TRP A 49 12.16 -14.65 8.65
C TRP A 49 11.51 -15.50 7.56
N TYR A 50 12.31 -16.08 6.66
CA TYR A 50 11.84 -16.88 5.53
C TYR A 50 11.95 -18.40 5.75
N PHE A 51 12.41 -18.84 6.93
CA PHE A 51 12.57 -20.25 7.28
C PHE A 51 11.67 -20.68 8.44
N GLU A 52 11.09 -19.73 9.17
CA GLU A 52 10.03 -19.96 10.14
C GLU A 52 8.85 -20.69 9.45
N LYS A 53 8.33 -21.73 10.11
CA LYS A 53 7.26 -22.60 9.57
C LYS A 53 6.32 -23.16 10.66
N THR A 54 6.23 -22.50 11.81
CA THR A 54 5.30 -22.85 12.89
C THR A 54 3.87 -22.70 12.40
N SER A 55 3.60 -21.64 11.66
CA SER A 55 2.35 -21.44 10.93
C SER A 55 2.48 -21.97 9.50
N GLU A 56 1.37 -22.38 8.91
CA GLU A 56 1.29 -22.64 7.45
C GLU A 56 1.47 -21.34 6.64
N TRP A 57 1.19 -20.18 7.25
CA TRP A 57 1.29 -18.86 6.64
C TRP A 57 2.72 -18.30 6.75
N THR A 58 3.65 -18.89 6.02
CA THR A 58 5.04 -18.42 5.98
C THR A 58 5.15 -17.04 5.30
N LEU A 59 6.26 -16.34 5.56
CA LEU A 59 6.53 -15.05 4.90
C LEU A 59 6.94 -15.28 3.45
N ASP A 60 6.08 -14.89 2.51
CA ASP A 60 6.24 -15.16 1.07
C ASP A 60 6.48 -13.89 0.22
N TYR A 61 6.24 -12.70 0.77
CA TYR A 61 6.48 -11.44 0.08
C TYR A 61 7.98 -11.06 0.06
N PRO A 62 8.42 -10.24 -0.92
CA PRO A 62 9.84 -9.93 -1.06
C PRO A 62 10.37 -9.03 0.09
N PRO A 63 11.70 -8.89 0.23
CA PRO A 63 12.32 -8.34 1.44
C PRO A 63 11.90 -6.93 1.85
N PHE A 64 11.48 -6.06 0.92
CA PHE A 64 11.03 -4.72 1.33
C PHE A 64 9.66 -4.78 2.00
N PHE A 65 8.83 -5.77 1.69
CA PHE A 65 7.58 -5.97 2.40
C PHE A 65 7.83 -6.57 3.78
N ALA A 66 8.77 -7.51 3.90
CA ALA A 66 9.18 -8.01 5.21
C ALA A 66 9.74 -6.88 6.10
N ALA A 67 10.54 -5.97 5.54
CA ALA A 67 11.00 -4.78 6.25
C ALA A 67 9.85 -3.82 6.62
N PHE A 68 8.83 -3.70 5.77
CA PHE A 68 7.62 -2.95 6.09
C PHE A 68 6.84 -3.57 7.26
N GLU A 69 6.63 -4.89 7.25
CA GLU A 69 6.01 -5.62 8.36
C GLU A 69 6.86 -5.51 9.64
N TRP A 70 8.19 -5.54 9.54
CA TRP A 70 9.07 -5.30 10.68
C TRP A 70 8.87 -3.92 11.31
N ILE A 71 8.76 -2.87 10.48
CA ILE A 71 8.48 -1.50 10.97
C ILE A 71 7.13 -1.46 11.68
N LEU A 72 6.09 -2.03 11.06
CA LEU A 72 4.76 -2.10 11.68
C LEU A 72 4.79 -2.88 12.99
N SER A 73 5.54 -3.99 13.04
CA SER A 73 5.57 -4.86 14.20
C SER A 73 6.18 -4.20 15.44
N GLN A 74 7.06 -3.21 15.26
CA GLN A 74 7.56 -2.39 16.37
C GLN A 74 6.43 -1.66 17.09
N PHE A 75 5.44 -1.15 16.34
CA PHE A 75 4.25 -0.52 16.92
C PHE A 75 3.22 -1.56 17.39
N ALA A 76 3.10 -2.68 16.67
CA ALA A 76 2.22 -3.78 17.04
C ALA A 76 2.53 -4.30 18.44
N ASN A 77 3.81 -4.53 18.75
CA ASN A 77 4.26 -5.00 20.06
C ASN A 77 3.93 -4.01 21.20
N LEU A 78 3.87 -2.71 20.90
CA LEU A 78 3.46 -1.70 21.88
C LEU A 78 1.94 -1.68 22.12
N VAL A 79 1.15 -2.03 21.09
CA VAL A 79 -0.32 -2.01 21.15
C VAL A 79 -0.88 -3.30 21.74
N ASP A 80 -0.35 -4.45 21.32
CA ASP A 80 -0.68 -5.76 21.87
C ASP A 80 0.53 -6.72 21.76
N PRO A 81 1.30 -6.93 22.84
CA PRO A 81 2.43 -7.84 22.84
C PRO A 81 2.08 -9.29 22.48
N GLU A 82 0.83 -9.72 22.65
CA GLU A 82 0.41 -11.08 22.32
C GLU A 82 0.29 -11.28 20.80
N MET A 83 0.04 -10.21 20.03
CA MET A 83 -0.14 -10.31 18.58
C MET A 83 1.16 -10.60 17.81
N VAL A 84 2.31 -10.34 18.43
CA VAL A 84 3.64 -10.55 17.84
C VAL A 84 4.30 -11.86 18.29
N LYS A 85 3.60 -12.71 19.05
CA LYS A 85 4.10 -14.03 19.44
C LYS A 85 3.89 -15.03 18.32
N VAL A 86 4.97 -15.63 17.83
CA VAL A 86 4.97 -16.58 16.70
C VAL A 86 4.05 -17.80 16.96
N PHE A 87 3.97 -18.27 18.20
CA PHE A 87 3.14 -19.43 18.57
C PHE A 87 1.67 -19.08 18.86
N ASN A 88 1.30 -17.80 18.87
CA ASN A 88 -0.05 -17.35 19.20
C ASN A 88 -0.90 -17.27 17.92
N LEU A 89 -1.13 -18.44 17.33
CA LEU A 89 -1.89 -18.59 16.09
C LEU A 89 -3.36 -18.24 16.32
N GLU A 90 -3.98 -17.72 15.28
CA GLU A 90 -5.37 -17.28 15.20
C GLU A 90 -5.74 -16.17 16.20
N TYR A 91 -4.75 -15.48 16.76
CA TYR A 91 -4.96 -14.44 17.76
C TYR A 91 -5.54 -13.15 17.14
N ASP A 92 -6.69 -12.72 17.67
CA ASP A 92 -7.52 -11.70 17.03
C ASP A 92 -8.19 -10.73 18.01
N SER A 93 -7.49 -10.35 19.08
CA SER A 93 -7.97 -9.37 20.05
C SER A 93 -8.47 -8.08 19.38
N TRP A 94 -9.35 -7.34 20.06
CA TRP A 94 -9.81 -6.05 19.53
C TRP A 94 -8.65 -5.08 19.28
N GLN A 95 -7.60 -5.12 20.10
CA GLN A 95 -6.39 -4.33 19.94
C GLN A 95 -5.66 -4.70 18.64
N THR A 96 -5.53 -5.99 18.34
CA THR A 96 -4.98 -6.49 17.06
C THR A 96 -5.83 -6.05 15.87
N ILE A 97 -7.15 -6.17 15.97
CA ILE A 97 -8.08 -5.73 14.93
C ILE A 97 -7.93 -4.23 14.67
N TYR A 98 -7.97 -3.41 15.72
CA TYR A 98 -7.79 -1.96 15.62
C TYR A 98 -6.44 -1.62 15.00
N PHE A 99 -5.35 -2.26 15.46
CA PHE A 99 -4.02 -2.01 14.94
C PHE A 99 -3.92 -2.30 13.44
N GLN A 100 -4.27 -3.52 13.05
CA GLN A 100 -4.17 -3.98 11.67
C GLN A 100 -5.08 -3.19 10.72
N ARG A 101 -6.35 -2.95 11.08
CA ARG A 101 -7.25 -2.17 10.21
C ARG A 101 -6.79 -0.71 10.10
N THR A 102 -6.23 -0.16 11.17
CA THR A 102 -5.69 1.21 11.16
C THR A 102 -4.41 1.31 10.34
N SER A 103 -3.51 0.31 10.38
CA SER A 103 -2.28 0.32 9.58
C SER A 103 -2.59 0.35 8.07
N VAL A 104 -3.61 -0.39 7.61
CA VAL A 104 -4.08 -0.33 6.22
C VAL A 104 -4.56 1.09 5.86
N ILE A 105 -5.37 1.73 6.70
CA ILE A 105 -5.83 3.12 6.48
C ILE A 105 -4.66 4.11 6.44
N ILE A 106 -3.73 4.02 7.39
CA ILE A 106 -2.58 4.93 7.47
C ILE A 106 -1.71 4.82 6.22
N THR A 107 -1.41 3.60 5.78
CA THR A 107 -0.54 3.36 4.63
C THR A 107 -1.23 3.70 3.30
N GLU A 108 -2.56 3.58 3.23
CA GLU A 108 -3.37 4.07 2.10
C GLU A 108 -3.30 5.59 1.91
N LEU A 109 -2.86 6.38 2.90
CA LEU A 109 -2.61 7.82 2.71
C LEU A 109 -1.57 8.10 1.62
N VAL A 110 -0.68 7.15 1.33
CA VAL A 110 0.24 7.21 0.18
C VAL A 110 -0.54 7.27 -1.14
N LEU A 111 -1.64 6.52 -1.27
CA LEU A 111 -2.54 6.59 -2.43
C LEU A 111 -3.20 7.96 -2.52
N VAL A 112 -3.77 8.46 -1.43
CA VAL A 112 -4.42 9.78 -1.38
C VAL A 112 -3.44 10.87 -1.84
N TYR A 113 -2.21 10.84 -1.34
CA TYR A 113 -1.16 11.77 -1.73
C TYR A 113 -0.77 11.63 -3.22
N ALA A 114 -0.55 10.41 -3.70
CA ALA A 114 -0.19 10.16 -5.09
C ALA A 114 -1.29 10.62 -6.06
N LEU A 115 -2.56 10.37 -5.73
CA LEU A 115 -3.72 10.81 -6.50
C LEU A 115 -3.85 12.34 -6.49
N HIS A 116 -3.59 13.01 -5.37
CA HIS A 116 -3.53 14.46 -5.31
C HIS A 116 -2.49 15.03 -6.29
N LEU A 117 -1.28 14.48 -6.28
CA LEU A 117 -0.22 14.89 -7.22
C LEU A 117 -0.56 14.54 -8.68
N PHE A 118 -1.23 13.42 -8.92
CA PHE A 118 -1.67 12.99 -10.25
C PHE A 118 -2.63 14.00 -10.88
N VAL A 119 -3.63 14.46 -10.13
CA VAL A 119 -4.57 15.49 -10.59
C VAL A 119 -3.88 16.84 -10.71
N LYS A 120 -3.07 17.23 -9.73
CA LYS A 120 -2.34 18.51 -9.73
C LYS A 120 -1.39 18.65 -10.92
N SER A 121 -0.76 17.56 -11.33
CA SER A 121 0.19 17.54 -12.45
C SER A 121 -0.47 17.30 -13.82
N ALA A 122 -1.79 17.12 -13.88
CA ALA A 122 -2.51 16.97 -15.14
C ALA A 122 -2.60 18.30 -15.91
N PRO A 123 -2.50 18.28 -17.26
CA PRO A 123 -2.76 19.45 -18.10
C PRO A 123 -4.15 20.05 -17.83
N PRO A 124 -4.36 21.37 -18.02
CA PRO A 124 -5.64 22.03 -17.71
C PRO A 124 -6.86 21.37 -18.38
N ASN A 125 -6.73 20.93 -19.63
CA ASN A 125 -7.78 20.24 -20.38
C ASN A 125 -8.04 18.79 -19.90
N GLN A 126 -7.14 18.20 -19.12
CA GLN A 126 -7.27 16.83 -18.59
C GLN A 126 -7.50 16.79 -17.07
N LYS A 127 -7.57 17.94 -16.38
CA LYS A 127 -7.77 17.98 -14.93
C LYS A 127 -9.04 17.28 -14.48
N ARG A 128 -10.17 17.54 -15.15
CA ARG A 128 -11.46 16.94 -14.81
C ARG A 128 -11.46 15.42 -15.02
N PRO A 129 -11.04 14.87 -16.19
CA PRO A 129 -10.84 13.43 -16.33
C PRO A 129 -9.90 12.82 -15.30
N ALA A 130 -8.79 13.49 -14.99
CA ALA A 130 -7.83 13.03 -13.98
C ALA A 130 -8.46 12.97 -12.58
N GLN A 131 -9.28 13.97 -12.21
CA GLN A 131 -10.00 13.99 -10.94
C GLN A 131 -11.03 12.86 -10.85
N VAL A 132 -11.80 12.63 -11.92
CA VAL A 132 -12.75 11.50 -11.97
C VAL A 132 -12.01 10.17 -11.81
N ALA A 133 -10.93 9.94 -12.57
CA ALA A 133 -10.14 8.72 -12.45
C ALA A 133 -9.55 8.53 -11.04
N ALA A 134 -9.05 9.62 -10.43
CA ALA A 134 -8.52 9.58 -9.08
C ALA A 134 -9.59 9.22 -8.04
N LEU A 135 -10.78 9.83 -8.12
CA LEU A 135 -11.89 9.51 -7.22
C LEU A 135 -12.43 8.10 -7.44
N SER A 136 -12.50 7.63 -8.69
CA SER A 136 -12.90 6.25 -9.01
C SER A 136 -11.94 5.22 -8.42
N LEU A 137 -10.64 5.50 -8.40
CA LEU A 137 -9.66 4.62 -7.75
C LEU A 137 -9.81 4.68 -6.22
N LEU A 138 -9.84 5.88 -5.63
CA LEU A 138 -9.95 6.04 -4.17
C LEU A 138 -11.22 5.41 -3.59
N LEU A 139 -12.34 5.51 -4.32
CA LEU A 139 -13.65 5.00 -3.91
C LEU A 139 -13.99 3.65 -4.57
N SER A 140 -12.99 2.96 -5.14
CA SER A 140 -13.20 1.68 -5.81
C SER A 140 -13.75 0.65 -4.83
N PRO A 141 -14.91 0.02 -5.12
CA PRO A 141 -15.44 -1.04 -4.26
C PRO A 141 -14.50 -2.25 -4.20
N GLY A 142 -13.75 -2.51 -5.27
CA GLY A 142 -12.76 -3.59 -5.31
C GLY A 142 -11.63 -3.35 -4.31
N LEU A 143 -11.05 -2.14 -4.28
CA LEU A 143 -10.02 -1.81 -3.29
C LEU A 143 -10.57 -1.79 -1.87
N LEU A 144 -11.79 -1.29 -1.68
CA LEU A 144 -12.44 -1.32 -0.37
C LEU A 144 -12.57 -2.76 0.15
N ILE A 145 -13.11 -3.68 -0.67
CA ILE A 145 -13.33 -5.06 -0.26
C ILE A 145 -12.00 -5.77 0.00
N ILE A 146 -11.03 -5.64 -0.91
CA ILE A 146 -9.77 -6.38 -0.82
C ILE A 146 -8.93 -5.86 0.38
N ASP A 147 -8.81 -4.56 0.57
CA ASP A 147 -7.93 -4.03 1.62
C ASP A 147 -8.62 -3.98 2.99
N HIS A 148 -9.89 -3.55 3.04
CA HIS A 148 -10.58 -3.23 4.30
C HIS A 148 -11.54 -4.30 4.79
N ILE A 149 -11.86 -5.31 3.98
CA ILE A 149 -12.62 -6.49 4.41
C ILE A 149 -11.69 -7.70 4.40
N HIS A 150 -11.13 -8.06 3.24
CA HIS A 150 -10.25 -9.21 3.08
C HIS A 150 -8.91 -9.06 3.82
N PHE A 151 -8.39 -7.84 3.95
CA PHE A 151 -7.15 -7.47 4.67
C PHE A 151 -5.88 -7.56 3.82
N GLN A 152 -5.58 -6.47 3.11
CA GLN A 152 -4.40 -6.34 2.26
C GLN A 152 -3.91 -4.89 2.23
N TYR A 153 -2.66 -4.69 1.81
CA TYR A 153 -2.03 -3.37 1.67
C TYR A 153 -1.98 -2.88 0.20
N ASN A 154 -2.96 -3.22 -0.65
CA ASN A 154 -2.87 -2.88 -2.08
C ASN A 154 -2.97 -1.37 -2.34
N GLY A 155 -3.78 -0.64 -1.58
CA GLY A 155 -3.92 0.82 -1.68
C GLY A 155 -2.57 1.52 -1.50
N PHE A 156 -1.80 1.12 -0.49
CA PHE A 156 -0.42 1.59 -0.30
C PHE A 156 0.44 1.36 -1.55
N MET A 157 0.46 0.13 -2.08
CA MET A 157 1.27 -0.24 -3.25
C MET A 157 0.79 0.45 -4.54
N TYR A 158 -0.52 0.61 -4.74
CA TYR A 158 -1.09 1.43 -5.80
C TYR A 158 -0.67 2.90 -5.66
N GLY A 159 -0.57 3.43 -4.44
CA GLY A 159 -0.05 4.76 -4.19
C GLY A 159 1.38 4.93 -4.69
N LEU A 160 2.26 3.96 -4.40
CA LEU A 160 3.62 3.95 -4.93
C LEU A 160 3.66 3.85 -6.46
N LEU A 161 2.79 3.00 -7.04
CA LEU A 161 2.67 2.88 -8.49
C LEU A 161 2.29 4.22 -9.13
N ILE A 162 1.21 4.85 -8.67
CA ILE A 162 0.74 6.14 -9.20
C ILE A 162 1.81 7.22 -8.97
N LEU A 163 2.46 7.24 -7.82
CA LEU A 163 3.54 8.20 -7.54
C LEU A 163 4.69 8.04 -8.54
N SER A 164 5.11 6.81 -8.84
CA SER A 164 6.14 6.55 -9.85
C SER A 164 5.73 7.06 -11.23
N LEU A 165 4.46 6.91 -11.63
CA LEU A 165 3.92 7.43 -12.89
C LEU A 165 3.86 8.96 -12.91
N VAL A 166 3.55 9.59 -11.79
CA VAL A 166 3.57 11.07 -11.67
C VAL A 166 5.00 11.58 -11.82
N LEU A 167 5.97 10.95 -11.19
CA LEU A 167 7.39 11.29 -11.33
C LEU A 167 7.91 11.05 -12.75
N ALA A 168 7.37 10.07 -13.46
CA ALA A 168 7.71 9.81 -14.85
C ALA A 168 7.36 10.99 -15.80
N ARG A 169 6.35 11.79 -15.49
CA ARG A 169 5.89 12.90 -16.35
C ARG A 169 6.96 13.95 -16.63
N LYS A 170 7.92 14.16 -15.73
CA LYS A 170 9.00 15.14 -15.90
C LYS A 170 10.34 14.46 -16.16
N LYS A 171 11.15 15.03 -17.05
CA LYS A 171 12.49 14.47 -17.37
C LYS A 171 13.41 14.46 -16.14
N SER A 172 13.39 15.50 -15.31
CA SER A 172 14.25 15.62 -14.13
C SER A 172 13.99 14.56 -13.05
N THR A 173 12.78 14.01 -12.96
CA THR A 173 12.37 13.04 -11.94
C THR A 173 12.32 11.60 -12.46
N THR A 174 12.85 11.35 -13.66
CA THR A 174 12.85 10.03 -14.31
C THR A 174 13.58 8.97 -13.45
N LEU A 175 14.73 9.31 -12.85
CA LEU A 175 15.44 8.40 -11.95
C LEU A 175 14.62 8.07 -10.70
N ALA A 176 14.02 9.09 -10.07
CA ALA A 176 13.16 8.89 -8.90
C ALA A 176 11.95 8.02 -9.22
N SER A 177 11.35 8.16 -10.40
CA SER A 177 10.28 7.28 -10.90
C SER A 177 10.73 5.82 -10.95
N GLY A 178 11.91 5.55 -11.54
CA GLY A 178 12.48 4.20 -11.60
C GLY A 178 12.78 3.61 -10.22
N LEU A 179 13.32 4.42 -9.29
CA LEU A 179 13.58 4.00 -7.92
C LEU A 179 12.30 3.66 -7.16
N VAL A 180 11.26 4.48 -7.26
CA VAL A 180 9.95 4.20 -6.61
C VAL A 180 9.32 2.93 -7.19
N PHE A 181 9.42 2.71 -8.51
CA PHE A 181 8.92 1.49 -9.12
C PHE A 181 9.74 0.25 -8.71
N ALA A 182 11.07 0.37 -8.58
CA ALA A 182 11.91 -0.71 -8.09
C ALA A 182 11.57 -1.07 -6.63
N ILE A 183 11.32 -0.08 -5.77
CA ILE A 183 10.82 -0.30 -4.41
C ILE A 183 9.50 -1.07 -4.45
N LEU A 184 8.57 -0.68 -5.33
CA LEU A 184 7.29 -1.37 -5.51
C LEU A 184 7.45 -2.84 -5.93
N LEU A 185 8.37 -3.14 -6.86
CA LEU A 185 8.68 -4.52 -7.25
C LEU A 185 9.18 -5.35 -6.06
N CYS A 186 10.02 -4.76 -5.21
CA CYS A 186 10.52 -5.40 -3.99
C CYS A 186 9.47 -5.48 -2.86
N LEU A 187 8.33 -4.79 -2.98
CA LEU A 187 7.19 -4.92 -2.07
C LEU A 187 6.24 -6.03 -2.51
N LYS A 188 6.00 -6.19 -3.81
CA LYS A 188 5.17 -7.29 -4.33
C LYS A 188 5.56 -7.64 -5.76
N HIS A 189 5.92 -8.90 -5.96
CA HIS A 189 6.44 -9.39 -7.24
C HIS A 189 5.42 -9.30 -8.39
N ILE A 190 4.12 -9.22 -8.10
CA ILE A 190 3.06 -9.08 -9.11
C ILE A 190 3.24 -7.84 -10.01
N TYR A 191 3.91 -6.80 -9.53
CA TYR A 191 4.19 -5.61 -10.34
C TYR A 191 5.22 -5.85 -11.44
N LEU A 192 5.88 -7.03 -11.47
CA LEU A 192 6.76 -7.45 -12.55
C LEU A 192 6.05 -7.46 -13.91
N TYR A 193 4.73 -7.73 -13.94
CA TYR A 193 3.93 -7.64 -15.17
C TYR A 193 3.95 -6.25 -15.82
N LEU A 194 4.20 -5.18 -15.03
CA LEU A 194 4.31 -3.81 -15.53
C LEU A 194 5.75 -3.43 -15.91
N ALA A 195 6.75 -4.21 -15.51
CA ALA A 195 8.16 -3.88 -15.74
C ALA A 195 8.52 -3.69 -17.23
N PRO A 196 8.03 -4.51 -18.18
CA PRO A 196 8.30 -4.29 -19.61
C PRO A 196 7.79 -2.93 -20.11
N ALA A 197 6.63 -2.48 -19.64
CA ALA A 197 6.07 -1.17 -20.00
C ALA A 197 6.92 -0.02 -19.45
N TYR A 198 7.42 -0.16 -18.21
CA TYR A 198 8.35 0.82 -17.63
C TYR A 198 9.67 0.87 -18.41
N PHE A 199 10.26 -0.30 -18.71
CA PHE A 199 11.52 -0.40 -19.43
C PHE A 199 11.45 0.26 -20.81
N THR A 200 10.42 -0.07 -21.60
CA THR A 200 10.24 0.50 -22.95
C THR A 200 10.04 2.01 -22.90
N TRP A 201 9.26 2.51 -21.93
CA TRP A 201 9.04 3.95 -21.75
C TRP A 201 10.33 4.70 -21.35
N PHE A 202 11.16 4.13 -20.48
CA PHE A 202 12.44 4.74 -20.11
C PHE A 202 13.45 4.72 -21.28
N SER A 203 13.54 3.61 -22.01
CA SER A 203 14.45 3.44 -23.16
C SER A 203 14.07 4.32 -24.35
N GLY A 204 12.78 4.63 -24.52
CA GLY A 204 12.30 5.52 -25.59
C GLY A 204 12.56 7.02 -25.35
N LYS A 205 13.02 7.43 -24.17
CA LYS A 205 13.36 8.84 -23.92
C LYS A 205 14.70 9.16 -24.57
N PRO A 206 14.80 10.20 -25.44
CA PRO A 206 16.09 10.64 -25.95
C PRO A 206 17.01 10.95 -24.78
N GLY A 207 18.11 10.21 -24.69
CA GLY A 207 19.15 10.45 -23.70
C GLY A 207 19.63 11.90 -23.81
N ARG A 208 20.08 12.47 -22.70
CA ARG A 208 20.87 13.72 -22.73
C ARG A 208 22.04 13.49 -23.69
N ARG A 209 21.90 13.89 -24.96
CA ARG A 209 23.06 14.22 -25.78
C ARG A 209 23.69 15.41 -25.04
N LYS A 210 24.79 15.10 -24.33
CA LYS A 210 25.71 16.11 -23.82
C LYS A 210 26.31 16.85 -25.00
#